data_AF-A0AAI9UL79-F1
#
_entry.id   AF-A0AAI9UL79-F1
#
_cell.length_a   1.000
_cell.length_b   1.000
_cell.length_c   1.000
_cell.angle_alpha   90.00
_cell.angle_beta   90.00
_cell.angle_gamma   90.00
#
_symmetry.space_group_name_H-M   'P 1'
#
loop_
_entity.id
_entity.type
_entity.pdbx_description
1 polymer ?
#
loop_
_entity_poly.entity_id
_entity_poly.type
_entity_poly.pdbx_seq_one_letter_code
_entity_poly.pdbx_strand_id
1 'polypeptide(L)'
;MHLSLSLVAALVAASAAFRIPEGATDGTYLAYYDESGNEVHVKDPNPITVAGLASADTQARAVKRPGLSRVRRSPAPSELFERAATVWCGCGNFLNNIDCDRAVQQIKNDINAAGGQSDVGPGLAWYKISGNVVVFLCGRGPGSGRITEASFAAGLSTITSACGYYVAGTIENGNLDVGYMLNDPNVWFCNSARGSSVHQC
;
A
#
# COMPACT_ATOMS: atom_id res chain seq x y z
N MET A 1 6.13 -22.75 45.51
CA MET A 1 6.78 -22.57 44.20
C MET A 1 5.84 -21.70 43.36
N HIS A 2 6.13 -20.41 43.24
CA HIS A 2 5.29 -19.47 42.48
C HIS A 2 5.63 -19.59 40.98
N LEU A 3 4.69 -20.09 40.19
CA LEU A 3 4.80 -20.12 38.73
C LEU A 3 4.55 -18.71 38.21
N SER A 4 5.61 -18.04 37.76
CA SER A 4 5.53 -16.74 37.08
C SER A 4 4.98 -16.94 35.66
N LEU A 5 3.72 -16.56 35.45
CA LEU A 5 3.07 -16.56 34.14
C LEU A 5 3.66 -15.43 33.29
N SER A 6 4.58 -15.77 32.37
CA SER A 6 5.15 -14.79 31.43
C SER A 6 4.13 -14.50 30.33
N LEU A 7 3.53 -13.31 30.38
CA LEU A 7 2.63 -12.79 29.36
C LEU A 7 3.43 -12.47 28.09
N VAL A 8 3.42 -13.37 27.12
CA VAL A 8 3.99 -13.12 25.78
C VAL A 8 3.00 -12.22 25.04
N ALA A 9 3.25 -10.90 25.03
CA ALA A 9 2.57 -9.98 24.14
C ALA A 9 3.08 -10.26 22.71
N ALA A 10 2.35 -11.09 21.97
CA ALA A 10 2.56 -11.26 20.55
C ALA A 10 2.28 -9.92 19.86
N LEU A 11 3.34 -9.21 19.44
CA LEU A 11 3.20 -8.14 18.47
C LEU A 11 2.78 -8.79 17.15
N VAL A 12 1.48 -8.89 16.93
CA VAL A 12 0.94 -9.14 15.59
C VAL A 12 1.35 -7.94 14.76
N ALA A 13 2.34 -8.11 13.89
CA ALA A 13 2.55 -7.17 12.81
C ALA A 13 1.26 -7.21 11.99
N ALA A 14 0.46 -6.16 12.07
CA ALA A 14 -0.74 -6.02 11.26
C ALA A 14 -0.28 -5.91 9.80
N SER A 15 -0.17 -7.04 9.11
CA SER A 15 -0.19 -7.05 7.66
C SER A 15 -1.57 -6.54 7.28
N ALA A 16 -1.64 -5.34 6.71
CA ALA A 16 -2.88 -4.82 6.17
C ALA A 16 -3.38 -5.82 5.13
N ALA A 17 -4.48 -6.51 5.44
CA ALA A 17 -5.14 -7.43 4.54
C ALA A 17 -6.51 -6.83 4.28
N PHE A 18 -6.81 -6.47 3.04
CA PHE A 18 -8.09 -5.87 2.70
C PHE A 18 -8.75 -6.64 1.58
N ARG A 19 -10.07 -6.79 1.67
CA ARG A 19 -10.93 -7.32 0.62
C ARG A 19 -11.64 -6.18 -0.08
N ILE A 20 -11.90 -6.36 -1.35
CA ILE A 20 -12.74 -5.40 -2.06
C ILE A 20 -14.19 -5.66 -1.60
N PRO A 21 -14.92 -4.63 -1.13
CA PRO A 21 -16.29 -4.81 -0.70
C PRO A 21 -17.15 -5.39 -1.82
N GLU A 22 -18.06 -6.30 -1.49
CA GLU A 22 -19.01 -6.83 -2.46
C GLU A 22 -19.88 -5.70 -3.04
N GLY A 23 -20.02 -5.67 -4.37
CA GLY A 23 -20.72 -4.59 -5.06
C GLY A 23 -19.98 -3.24 -5.09
N ALA A 24 -18.69 -3.20 -4.71
CA ALA A 24 -17.89 -1.99 -4.86
C ALA A 24 -17.85 -1.54 -6.33
N THR A 25 -18.26 -0.30 -6.56
CA THR A 25 -18.25 0.36 -7.86
C THR A 25 -16.88 0.98 -8.16
N ASP A 26 -16.64 1.37 -9.41
CA ASP A 26 -15.51 2.22 -9.78
C ASP A 26 -15.40 3.45 -8.86
N GLY A 27 -14.16 3.74 -8.41
CA GLY A 27 -13.94 4.74 -7.36
C GLY A 27 -12.57 4.61 -6.71
N THR A 28 -12.09 5.71 -6.14
CA THR A 28 -10.89 5.68 -5.29
C THR A 28 -11.35 5.29 -3.88
N TYR A 29 -10.55 4.50 -3.17
CA TYR A 29 -10.90 3.99 -1.85
C TYR A 29 -9.72 4.04 -0.90
N LEU A 30 -10.00 4.37 0.35
CA LEU A 30 -9.08 4.16 1.47
C LEU A 30 -9.63 3.03 2.35
N ALA A 31 -8.83 2.00 2.58
CA ALA A 31 -9.15 0.92 3.51
C ALA A 31 -8.29 1.01 4.78
N TYR A 32 -8.91 0.72 5.92
CA TYR A 32 -8.27 0.64 7.23
C TYR A 32 -9.09 -0.23 8.18
N TYR A 33 -8.52 -0.58 9.33
CA TYR A 33 -9.26 -1.20 10.43
C TYR A 33 -9.64 -0.15 11.47
N ASP A 34 -10.91 -0.11 11.86
CA ASP A 34 -11.38 0.78 12.93
C ASP A 34 -10.93 0.31 14.33
N GLU A 35 -11.27 1.07 15.37
CA GLU A 35 -10.93 0.74 16.76
C GLU A 35 -11.53 -0.59 17.24
N SER A 36 -12.58 -1.06 16.60
CA SER A 36 -13.23 -2.35 16.87
C SER A 36 -12.61 -3.50 16.07
N GLY A 37 -11.62 -3.22 15.21
CA GLY A 37 -11.01 -4.20 14.33
C GLY A 37 -11.87 -4.54 13.11
N ASN A 38 -12.89 -3.74 12.78
CA ASN A 38 -13.66 -3.93 11.56
C ASN A 38 -12.95 -3.29 10.38
N GLU A 39 -13.02 -3.97 9.24
CA GLU A 39 -12.51 -3.46 7.98
C GLU A 39 -13.44 -2.36 7.44
N VAL A 40 -12.89 -1.17 7.19
CA VAL A 40 -13.64 0.01 6.72
C VAL A 40 -13.07 0.47 5.40
N HIS A 41 -13.96 0.75 4.43
CA HIS A 41 -13.62 1.31 3.12
C HIS A 41 -14.32 2.64 2.92
N VAL A 42 -13.53 3.70 2.82
CA VAL A 42 -14.03 5.04 2.52
C VAL A 42 -13.90 5.28 1.02
N LYS A 43 -15.04 5.42 0.34
CA LYS A 43 -15.07 5.78 -1.08
C LYS A 43 -14.79 7.27 -1.28
N ASP A 44 -14.02 7.57 -2.32
CA ASP A 44 -13.58 8.89 -2.75
C ASP A 44 -13.05 9.72 -1.56
N PRO A 45 -12.04 9.19 -0.84
CA PRO A 45 -11.47 9.86 0.31
C PRO A 45 -10.86 11.18 -0.15
N ASN A 46 -10.95 12.21 0.70
CA ASN A 46 -10.20 13.44 0.44
C ASN A 46 -8.70 13.10 0.40
N PRO A 47 -7.96 13.44 -0.68
CA PRO A 47 -6.54 13.11 -0.83
C PRO A 47 -5.68 13.64 0.34
N ILE A 48 -6.08 14.77 0.92
CA ILE A 48 -5.43 15.37 2.10
C ILE A 48 -5.64 14.49 3.33
N THR A 49 -6.82 13.85 3.46
CA THR A 49 -7.14 12.96 4.57
C THR A 49 -6.33 11.67 4.52
N VAL A 50 -6.01 11.15 3.33
CA VAL A 50 -5.12 9.99 3.17
C VAL A 50 -3.72 10.30 3.74
N ALA A 51 -3.15 11.45 3.38
CA ALA A 51 -1.88 11.93 3.94
C ALA A 51 -1.97 12.25 5.45
N GLY A 52 -3.11 12.76 5.90
CA GLY A 52 -3.38 13.08 7.31
C GLY A 52 -3.46 11.85 8.22
N LEU A 53 -4.06 10.75 7.75
CA LEU A 53 -4.14 9.48 8.49
C LEU A 53 -2.75 8.83 8.62
N ALA A 54 -1.94 8.89 7.56
CA ALA A 54 -0.54 8.46 7.64
C ALA A 54 0.33 9.31 8.59
N SER A 55 -0.06 10.57 8.84
CA SER A 55 0.62 11.48 9.77
C SER A 55 0.16 11.31 11.23
N ALA A 56 -1.11 10.97 11.45
CA ALA A 56 -1.69 10.77 12.78
C ALA A 56 -1.09 9.54 13.49
N ASP A 57 -0.83 8.45 12.77
CA ASP A 57 -0.14 7.27 13.31
C ASP A 57 1.31 7.53 13.69
N THR A 58 1.96 8.48 13.02
CA THR A 58 3.30 8.94 13.40
C THR A 58 3.29 9.67 14.75
N GLN A 59 2.15 10.26 15.16
CA GLN A 59 2.02 10.97 16.44
C GLN A 59 1.37 10.14 17.55
N ALA A 60 0.47 9.19 17.24
CA ALA A 60 -0.19 8.36 18.24
C ALA A 60 0.77 7.37 18.95
N ARG A 61 1.90 7.01 18.32
CA ARG A 61 2.98 6.20 18.96
C ARG A 61 4.09 7.02 19.62
N ALA A 62 4.03 8.36 19.59
CA ALA A 62 4.99 9.22 20.28
C ALA A 62 4.63 9.47 21.78
N VAL A 63 3.83 8.59 22.39
CA VAL A 63 3.57 8.63 23.84
C VAL A 63 4.76 8.03 24.59
N LYS A 64 5.58 8.94 25.15
CA LYS A 64 6.53 8.76 26.27
C LYS A 64 7.41 7.49 26.26
N ARG A 65 8.59 7.61 25.66
CA ARG A 65 9.82 7.05 26.27
C ARG A 65 10.75 8.21 26.63
N PRO A 66 10.97 8.53 27.92
CA PRO A 66 11.99 9.50 28.29
C PRO A 66 13.36 8.87 28.06
N GLY A 67 14.18 9.55 27.26
CA GLY A 67 15.61 9.26 27.13
C GLY A 67 15.98 8.38 25.94
N LEU A 68 16.20 9.01 24.79
CA LEU A 68 17.40 8.79 23.96
C LEU A 68 17.44 9.87 22.88
N SER A 69 18.34 10.82 23.11
CA SER A 69 18.64 11.95 22.25
C SER A 69 19.48 11.51 21.05
N ARG A 70 19.23 12.18 19.91
CA ARG A 70 19.88 12.11 18.58
C ARG A 70 19.53 10.90 17.70
N VAL A 71 18.40 11.03 17.00
CA VAL A 71 18.27 10.46 15.65
C VAL A 71 18.88 11.47 14.66
N ARG A 72 19.95 11.06 13.98
CA ARG A 72 20.52 11.74 12.81
C ARG A 72 19.39 12.04 11.82
N ARG A 73 19.32 13.27 11.31
CA ARG A 73 18.62 13.56 10.05
C ARG A 73 19.24 12.67 8.97
N SER A 74 18.52 11.64 8.53
CA SER A 74 18.83 11.00 7.27
C SER A 74 18.67 12.03 6.15
N PRO A 75 19.60 12.07 5.17
CA PRO A 75 19.45 12.95 4.02
C PRO A 75 18.25 12.49 3.18
N ALA A 76 17.70 13.43 2.40
CA ALA A 76 16.49 13.29 1.59
C ALA A 76 16.42 11.96 0.80
N PRO A 77 15.24 11.35 0.64
CA PRO A 77 15.11 10.10 -0.09
C PRO A 77 15.48 10.35 -1.55
N SER A 78 16.50 9.64 -2.02
CA SER A 78 16.82 9.53 -3.44
C SER A 78 15.62 8.92 -4.18
N GLU A 79 15.16 9.59 -5.23
CA GLU A 79 14.06 9.21 -6.13
C GLU A 79 14.36 7.96 -7.01
N LEU A 80 15.17 7.05 -6.50
CA LEU A 80 15.52 5.81 -7.17
C LEU A 80 14.91 4.68 -6.35
N PHE A 81 14.03 3.90 -6.98
CA PHE A 81 13.72 2.57 -6.48
C PHE A 81 15.04 1.88 -6.19
N GLU A 82 15.22 1.42 -4.96
CA GLU A 82 16.34 0.56 -4.63
C GLU A 82 16.30 -0.60 -5.63
N ARG A 83 17.40 -0.82 -6.37
CA ARG A 83 17.53 -1.87 -7.39
C ARG A 83 17.35 -3.31 -6.84
N ALA A 84 17.04 -3.44 -5.55
CA ALA A 84 16.73 -4.68 -4.84
C ALA A 84 15.21 -4.86 -4.56
N ALA A 85 14.36 -3.95 -5.05
CA ALA A 85 12.91 -4.08 -4.91
C ALA A 85 12.43 -5.40 -5.55
N THR A 86 11.88 -6.29 -4.73
CA THR A 86 11.34 -7.56 -5.21
C THR A 86 10.03 -7.30 -5.94
N VAL A 87 9.87 -7.91 -7.11
CA VAL A 87 8.64 -7.88 -7.91
C VAL A 87 7.96 -9.24 -7.81
N TRP A 88 6.64 -9.25 -7.67
CA TRP A 88 5.83 -10.46 -7.71
C TRP A 88 4.86 -10.38 -8.88
N CYS A 89 4.94 -11.36 -9.78
CA CYS A 89 4.17 -11.40 -11.01
C CYS A 89 3.01 -12.40 -10.91
N GLY A 90 1.82 -11.98 -11.31
CA GLY A 90 0.65 -12.82 -11.51
C GLY A 90 0.56 -13.30 -12.95
N CYS A 91 1.59 -13.99 -13.47
CA CYS A 91 1.66 -14.41 -14.87
C CYS A 91 0.36 -15.12 -15.34
N GLY A 92 -0.14 -14.75 -16.52
CA GLY A 92 -1.40 -15.26 -17.06
C GLY A 92 -2.65 -14.48 -16.62
N ASN A 93 -2.55 -13.60 -15.61
CA ASN A 93 -3.63 -12.70 -15.22
C ASN A 93 -3.49 -11.36 -15.96
N PHE A 94 -4.08 -11.31 -17.15
CA PHE A 94 -4.09 -10.11 -17.99
C PHE A 94 -5.19 -9.15 -17.56
N LEU A 95 -4.83 -7.87 -17.50
CA LEU A 95 -5.69 -6.76 -17.14
C LEU A 95 -6.24 -6.08 -18.39
N ASN A 96 -7.44 -5.53 -18.29
CA ASN A 96 -7.94 -4.63 -19.33
C ASN A 96 -7.06 -3.37 -19.36
N ASN A 97 -6.49 -3.05 -20.52
CA ASN A 97 -5.54 -1.94 -20.64
C ASN A 97 -6.18 -0.58 -20.40
N ILE A 98 -7.38 -0.33 -20.91
CA ILE A 98 -8.11 0.93 -20.74
C ILE A 98 -8.42 1.16 -19.26
N ASP A 99 -8.91 0.12 -18.58
CA ASP A 99 -9.26 0.20 -17.15
C ASP A 99 -8.01 0.37 -16.28
N CYS A 100 -6.92 -0.34 -16.61
CA CYS A 100 -5.64 -0.23 -15.92
C CYS A 100 -5.06 1.18 -16.05
N ASP A 101 -4.98 1.72 -17.27
CA ASP A 101 -4.43 3.06 -17.51
C ASP A 101 -5.29 4.14 -16.82
N ARG A 102 -6.62 3.99 -16.85
CA ARG A 102 -7.55 4.88 -16.14
C ARG A 102 -7.35 4.84 -14.63
N ALA A 103 -7.22 3.66 -14.04
CA ALA A 103 -7.00 3.50 -12.61
C ALA A 103 -5.63 4.07 -12.16
N VAL A 104 -4.57 3.78 -12.92
CA VAL A 104 -3.23 4.32 -12.69
C VAL A 104 -3.23 5.85 -12.78
N GLN A 105 -3.85 6.40 -13.83
CA GLN A 105 -3.90 7.85 -14.00
C GLN A 105 -4.67 8.53 -12.87
N GLN A 106 -5.74 7.91 -12.34
CA GLN A 106 -6.46 8.49 -11.22
C GLN A 106 -5.60 8.56 -9.95
N ILE A 107 -4.86 7.50 -9.60
CA ILE A 107 -3.97 7.53 -8.44
C ILE A 107 -2.90 8.63 -8.60
N LYS A 108 -2.33 8.78 -9.80
CA LYS A 108 -1.41 9.88 -10.11
C LYS A 108 -2.06 11.26 -9.90
N ASN A 109 -3.29 11.44 -10.40
CA ASN A 109 -4.04 12.68 -10.21
C ASN A 109 -4.29 12.97 -8.74
N ASP A 110 -4.64 11.94 -7.95
CA ASP A 110 -4.92 12.12 -6.53
C ASP A 110 -3.65 12.47 -5.74
N ILE A 111 -2.49 11.87 -6.07
CA ILE A 111 -1.18 12.25 -5.50
C ILE A 111 -0.86 13.71 -5.82
N ASN A 112 -1.09 14.13 -7.06
CA ASN A 112 -0.87 15.51 -7.49
C ASN A 112 -1.82 16.48 -6.78
N ALA A 113 -3.09 16.10 -6.61
CA ALA A 113 -4.08 16.87 -5.85
C ALA A 113 -3.72 17.00 -4.36
N ALA A 114 -3.00 16.02 -3.79
CA ALA A 114 -2.46 16.07 -2.43
C ALA A 114 -1.18 16.93 -2.29
N GLY A 115 -0.76 17.62 -3.36
CA GLY A 115 0.44 18.46 -3.37
C GLY A 115 1.69 17.79 -3.93
N GLY A 116 1.52 16.75 -4.76
CA GLY A 116 2.60 16.06 -5.47
C GLY A 116 3.24 14.89 -4.71
N GLN A 117 2.82 14.67 -3.47
CA GLN A 117 3.27 13.56 -2.64
C GLN A 117 2.14 13.11 -1.72
N SER A 118 2.17 11.85 -1.33
CA SER A 118 1.24 11.29 -0.34
C SER A 118 1.97 10.29 0.54
N ASP A 119 1.52 10.15 1.77
CA ASP A 119 2.00 9.13 2.69
C ASP A 119 0.86 8.12 2.91
N VAL A 120 1.16 6.83 2.83
CA VAL A 120 0.22 5.76 3.20
C VAL A 120 0.76 5.12 4.48
N GLY A 121 -0.02 5.25 5.54
CA GLY A 121 0.32 4.78 6.88
C GLY A 121 0.33 3.25 7.00
N PRO A 122 0.96 2.73 8.07
CA PRO A 122 0.95 1.29 8.34
C PRO A 122 -0.49 0.80 8.57
N GLY A 123 -0.84 -0.35 7.99
CA GLY A 123 -2.21 -0.87 8.16
C GLY A 123 -3.28 -0.09 7.38
N LEU A 124 -2.89 0.77 6.44
CA LEU A 124 -3.77 1.42 5.48
C LEU A 124 -3.55 0.85 4.08
N ALA A 125 -4.60 0.86 3.26
CA ALA A 125 -4.46 0.67 1.83
C ALA A 125 -5.20 1.74 1.06
N TRP A 126 -4.51 2.34 0.09
CA TRP A 126 -5.11 3.27 -0.84
C TRP A 126 -5.18 2.61 -2.21
N TYR A 127 -6.38 2.50 -2.78
CA TYR A 127 -6.57 1.78 -4.03
C TYR A 127 -7.65 2.40 -4.90
N LYS A 128 -7.62 2.06 -6.19
CA LYS A 128 -8.57 2.49 -7.21
C LYS A 128 -9.14 1.27 -7.90
N ILE A 129 -10.46 1.19 -7.93
CA ILE A 129 -11.19 0.24 -8.77
C ILE A 129 -11.48 0.93 -10.09
N SER A 130 -11.16 0.26 -11.19
CA SER A 130 -11.80 0.56 -12.46
C SER A 130 -12.10 -0.71 -13.25
N GLY A 131 -13.38 -0.94 -13.55
CA GLY A 131 -13.83 -2.16 -14.20
C GLY A 131 -13.32 -3.41 -13.46
N ASN A 132 -12.55 -4.23 -14.17
CA ASN A 132 -11.97 -5.45 -13.61
C ASN A 132 -10.55 -5.27 -13.05
N VAL A 133 -10.07 -4.04 -12.87
CA VAL A 133 -8.71 -3.74 -12.41
C VAL A 133 -8.73 -3.03 -11.07
N VAL A 134 -7.81 -3.41 -10.20
CA VAL A 134 -7.50 -2.72 -8.95
C VAL A 134 -6.05 -2.30 -8.96
N VAL A 135 -5.82 -1.01 -8.80
CA VAL A 135 -4.49 -0.44 -8.59
C VAL A 135 -4.37 -0.05 -7.12
N PHE A 136 -3.29 -0.43 -6.45
CA PHE A 136 -3.20 -0.32 -4.99
C PHE A 136 -1.82 0.14 -4.48
N LEU A 137 -1.87 0.71 -3.28
CA LEU A 137 -0.77 1.15 -2.44
C LEU A 137 -1.05 0.63 -1.02
N CYS A 138 -0.34 -0.40 -0.58
CA CYS A 138 -0.54 -1.00 0.74
C CYS A 138 0.58 -0.58 1.69
N GLY A 139 0.22 0.04 2.82
CA GLY A 139 1.16 0.44 3.86
C GLY A 139 1.74 -0.74 4.63
N ARG A 140 3.06 -0.87 4.61
CA ARG A 140 3.83 -1.99 5.17
C ARG A 140 4.67 -1.56 6.36
N GLY A 141 4.78 -2.46 7.34
CA GLY A 141 5.69 -2.27 8.47
C GLY A 141 5.19 -1.22 9.46
N PRO A 142 6.05 -0.69 10.34
CA PRO A 142 5.64 0.20 11.43
C PRO A 142 5.60 1.68 11.06
N GLY A 143 5.94 2.06 9.82
CA GLY A 143 6.04 3.44 9.39
C GLY A 143 5.29 3.71 8.10
N SER A 144 4.99 4.99 7.85
CA SER A 144 4.33 5.40 6.62
C SER A 144 5.26 5.25 5.43
N GLY A 145 4.70 4.84 4.30
CA GLY A 145 5.38 4.82 3.02
C GLY A 145 5.03 6.05 2.22
N ARG A 146 6.06 6.81 1.83
CA ARG A 146 5.90 8.00 0.99
C ARG A 146 5.88 7.61 -0.48
N ILE A 147 4.93 8.17 -1.22
CA ILE A 147 4.83 7.99 -2.67
C ILE A 147 4.68 9.35 -3.35
N THR A 148 5.36 9.51 -4.49
CA THR A 148 5.21 10.63 -5.42
C THR A 148 4.67 10.08 -6.73
N GLU A 149 4.19 10.95 -7.62
CA GLU A 149 3.76 10.50 -8.95
C GLU A 149 4.90 9.79 -9.69
N ALA A 150 6.10 10.33 -9.61
CA ALA A 150 7.30 9.79 -10.25
C ALA A 150 7.68 8.40 -9.69
N SER A 151 7.70 8.24 -8.37
CA SER A 151 8.00 6.93 -7.78
C SER A 151 6.87 5.93 -8.02
N PHE A 152 5.61 6.34 -7.99
CA PHE A 152 4.51 5.47 -8.38
C PHE A 152 4.68 4.96 -9.82
N ALA A 153 4.92 5.85 -10.78
CA ALA A 153 5.14 5.49 -12.18
C ALA A 153 6.38 4.58 -12.38
N ALA A 154 7.48 4.86 -11.68
CA ALA A 154 8.69 4.04 -11.76
C ALA A 154 8.47 2.61 -11.23
N GLY A 155 7.68 2.45 -10.17
CA GLY A 155 7.28 1.14 -9.65
C GLY A 155 6.51 0.33 -10.68
N LEU A 156 5.50 0.94 -11.30
CA LEU A 156 4.71 0.29 -12.35
C LEU A 156 5.52 -0.03 -13.60
N SER A 157 6.48 0.83 -13.96
CA SER A 157 7.42 0.55 -15.05
C SER A 157 8.30 -0.68 -14.75
N THR A 158 8.68 -0.87 -13.50
CA THR A 158 9.46 -2.04 -13.06
C THR A 158 8.60 -3.31 -13.11
N ILE A 159 7.34 -3.24 -12.65
CA ILE A 159 6.38 -4.34 -12.79
C ILE A 159 6.19 -4.70 -14.26
N THR A 160 5.96 -3.71 -15.14
CA THR A 160 5.79 -3.94 -16.58
C THR A 160 7.02 -4.60 -17.20
N SER A 161 8.22 -4.20 -16.79
CA SER A 161 9.47 -4.76 -17.30
C SER A 161 9.70 -6.21 -16.87
N ALA A 162 9.22 -6.59 -15.69
CA ALA A 162 9.40 -7.94 -15.14
C ALA A 162 8.25 -8.89 -15.51
N CYS A 163 6.99 -8.43 -15.42
CA CYS A 163 5.80 -9.26 -15.57
C CYS A 163 5.17 -9.15 -16.96
N GLY A 164 5.53 -8.14 -17.75
CA GLY A 164 4.93 -7.82 -19.04
C GLY A 164 3.83 -6.76 -18.95
N TYR A 165 3.44 -6.24 -20.12
CA TYR A 165 2.39 -5.22 -20.24
C TYR A 165 1.04 -5.75 -19.76
N TYR A 166 0.40 -4.98 -18.86
CA TYR A 166 -0.93 -5.27 -18.34
C TYR A 166 -1.07 -6.67 -17.71
N VAL A 167 0.02 -7.21 -17.14
CA VAL A 167 0.00 -8.44 -16.34
C VAL A 167 0.01 -8.09 -14.86
N ALA A 168 -0.93 -8.61 -14.09
CA ALA A 168 -1.01 -8.36 -12.65
C ALA A 168 0.35 -8.48 -11.96
N GLY A 169 0.68 -7.56 -11.06
CA GLY A 169 1.94 -7.61 -10.33
C GLY A 169 2.06 -6.55 -9.25
N THR A 170 3.06 -6.77 -8.40
CA THR A 170 3.36 -5.96 -7.22
C THR A 170 4.86 -5.72 -7.14
N ILE A 171 5.26 -4.55 -6.67
CA ILE A 171 6.64 -4.23 -6.30
C ILE A 171 6.68 -3.68 -4.88
N GLU A 172 7.72 -4.04 -4.14
CA GLU A 172 8.03 -3.39 -2.86
C GLU A 172 8.70 -2.03 -3.12
N ASN A 173 8.17 -0.97 -2.49
CA ASN A 173 8.71 0.38 -2.54
C ASN A 173 8.81 0.97 -1.13
N GLY A 174 9.95 0.75 -0.45
CA GLY A 174 10.11 1.16 0.94
C GLY A 174 9.02 0.53 1.82
N ASN A 175 8.27 1.35 2.55
CA ASN A 175 7.14 0.89 3.38
C ASN A 175 5.84 0.70 2.58
N LEU A 176 5.87 0.55 1.26
CA LEU A 176 4.69 0.28 0.44
C LEU A 176 4.85 -1.00 -0.36
N ASP A 177 3.75 -1.73 -0.51
CA ASP A 177 3.56 -2.63 -1.64
C ASP A 177 2.70 -1.88 -2.68
N VAL A 178 3.23 -1.72 -3.89
CA VAL A 178 2.59 -0.98 -4.98
C VAL A 178 2.27 -1.96 -6.11
N GLY A 179 1.08 -1.92 -6.67
CA GLY A 179 0.77 -2.84 -7.76
C GLY A 179 -0.58 -2.65 -8.39
N TYR A 180 -0.89 -3.59 -9.28
CA TYR A 180 -2.19 -3.73 -9.90
C TYR A 180 -2.55 -5.20 -10.10
N MET A 181 -3.83 -5.52 -9.94
CA MET A 181 -4.35 -6.88 -10.05
C MET A 181 -5.80 -6.90 -10.54
N LEU A 182 -6.33 -8.09 -10.76
CA LEU A 182 -7.75 -8.27 -11.07
C LEU A 182 -8.61 -7.85 -9.87
N ASN A 183 -9.74 -7.20 -10.16
CA ASN A 183 -10.78 -6.90 -9.20
C ASN A 183 -11.52 -8.20 -8.81
N ASP A 184 -11.04 -8.85 -7.75
CA ASP A 184 -11.65 -10.05 -7.18
C ASP A 184 -12.00 -9.82 -5.70
N PRO A 185 -13.31 -9.78 -5.34
CA PRO A 185 -13.75 -9.57 -3.96
C PRO A 185 -13.36 -10.71 -3.01
N ASN A 186 -12.95 -11.87 -3.54
CA ASN A 186 -12.54 -13.02 -2.73
C ASN A 186 -11.08 -12.93 -2.27
N VAL A 187 -10.30 -12.03 -2.88
CA VAL A 187 -8.86 -11.88 -2.64
C VAL A 187 -8.60 -10.79 -1.61
N TRP A 188 -7.71 -11.11 -0.67
CA TRP A 188 -7.16 -10.13 0.27
C TRP A 188 -6.00 -9.39 -0.39
N PHE A 189 -6.27 -8.37 -1.19
CA PHE A 189 -5.32 -7.86 -2.18
C PHE A 189 -3.97 -7.42 -1.58
N CYS A 190 -3.95 -6.72 -0.43
CA CYS A 190 -2.68 -6.35 0.20
C CYS A 190 -1.89 -7.55 0.78
N ASN A 191 -2.58 -8.60 1.23
CA ASN A 191 -1.92 -9.82 1.71
C ASN A 191 -1.44 -10.69 0.54
N SER A 192 -2.25 -10.80 -0.51
CA SER A 192 -1.98 -11.57 -1.71
C SER A 192 -1.00 -10.88 -2.66
N ALA A 193 -0.74 -9.58 -2.48
CA ALA A 193 0.16 -8.78 -3.31
C ALA A 193 1.54 -9.42 -3.50
N ARG A 194 2.03 -10.15 -2.50
CA ARG A 194 3.35 -10.81 -2.49
C ARG A 194 3.28 -12.33 -2.55
N GLY A 195 2.08 -12.89 -2.80
CA GLY A 195 1.83 -14.32 -2.70
C GLY A 195 2.41 -15.16 -3.84
N SER A 196 2.79 -14.53 -4.95
CA SER A 196 3.41 -15.23 -6.08
C SER A 196 4.85 -15.64 -5.73
N SER A 197 5.30 -16.81 -6.22
CA SER A 197 6.72 -17.17 -6.23
C SER A 197 7.40 -16.79 -7.55
N VAL A 198 6.65 -16.17 -8.47
CA VAL A 198 7.12 -15.81 -9.80
C VAL A 198 7.51 -14.34 -9.81
N HIS A 199 8.73 -14.07 -10.29
CA HIS A 199 9.33 -12.74 -10.33
C HIS A 199 9.52 -12.20 -11.76
N GLN A 200 9.19 -13.01 -12.78
CA GLN A 200 9.22 -12.63 -14.18
C GLN A 200 8.23 -13.46 -15.01
N CYS A 201 7.65 -12.84 -16.03
CA CYS A 201 6.97 -13.48 -17.14
C CYS A 201 7.69 -13.05 -18.45
#